data_AF-A0A0N4YZ97-F1
#
_entry.id   AF-A0A0N4YZ97-F1
#
_cell.length_a   1.000
_cell.length_b   1.000
_cell.length_c   1.000
_cell.angle_alpha   90.00
_cell.angle_beta   90.00
_cell.angle_gamma   90.00
#
_symmetry.space_group_name_H-M   'P 1'
#
loop_
_entity.id
_entity.type
_entity.pdbx_description
1 polymer ?
#
loop_
_entity_poly.entity_id
_entity_poly.type
_entity_poly.pdbx_seq_one_letter_code
_entity_poly.pdbx_strand_id
1 'polypeptide(L)'
;MVAEFMLGKLPWEDMKFEEIKHMKKKVRLKENLKKFLKETPEEYMTNIILYIDTLHYNSIPDYDHVAAHLSAAIKAYYLKDESPPDWDLMAEYKGPRYEKAVEGGKE
;
A
#
# COMPACT_ATOMS: atom_id res chain seq x y z
N MET A 1 9.02 -2.02 0.65
CA MET A 1 8.37 -3.16 -0.01
C MET A 1 7.25 -2.74 -0.96
N VAL A 2 5.97 -2.55 -0.59
CA VAL A 2 4.91 -2.31 -1.61
C VAL A 2 5.21 -1.08 -2.50
N ALA A 3 5.55 0.06 -1.91
CA ALA A 3 5.94 1.25 -2.68
C ALA A 3 7.21 1.04 -3.52
N GLU A 4 8.10 0.15 -3.09
CA GLU A 4 9.35 -0.16 -3.79
C GLU A 4 9.10 -1.08 -4.99
N PHE A 5 8.18 -2.03 -4.90
CA PHE A 5 7.75 -2.83 -6.05
C PHE A 5 7.11 -1.98 -7.15
N MET A 6 6.37 -0.93 -6.78
CA MET A 6 5.78 -0.01 -7.76
C MET A 6 6.80 0.96 -8.36
N LEU A 7 7.77 1.44 -7.56
CA LEU A 7 8.75 2.44 -7.99
C LEU A 7 10.05 1.83 -8.54
N GLY A 8 10.26 0.52 -8.36
CA GLY A 8 11.48 -0.21 -8.70
C GLY A 8 12.65 0.01 -7.72
N LYS A 9 12.76 1.21 -7.14
CA LYS A 9 13.80 1.56 -6.15
C LYS A 9 13.29 2.56 -5.13
N LEU A 10 13.90 2.55 -3.94
CA LEU A 10 13.63 3.57 -2.92
C LEU A 10 14.60 4.74 -3.02
N PRO A 11 14.17 5.98 -2.73
CA PRO A 11 15.04 7.17 -2.78
C PRO A 11 16.25 7.11 -1.85
N TRP A 12 16.25 6.20 -0.87
CA TRP A 12 17.27 6.09 0.17
C TRP A 12 18.06 4.77 0.11
N GLU A 13 18.02 4.05 -1.01
CA GLU A 13 18.75 2.79 -1.21
C GLU A 13 20.27 2.97 -1.06
N ASP A 14 20.83 4.04 -1.64
CA ASP A 14 22.27 4.34 -1.63
C ASP A 14 22.70 5.35 -0.55
N MET A 15 21.84 5.65 0.43
CA MET A 15 22.09 6.67 1.45
C MET A 15 22.76 6.10 2.70
N LYS A 16 23.49 6.94 3.45
CA LYS A 16 24.01 6.54 4.77
C LYS A 16 22.88 6.46 5.80
N PHE A 17 23.00 5.58 6.79
CA PHE A 17 21.95 5.31 7.78
C PHE A 17 21.33 6.57 8.42
N GLU A 18 22.16 7.55 8.79
CA GLU A 18 21.69 8.81 9.39
C GLU A 18 20.82 9.65 8.43
N GLU A 19 21.14 9.63 7.14
CA GLU A 19 20.40 10.33 6.10
C GLU A 19 19.07 9.64 5.80
N ILE A 20 19.06 8.30 5.83
CA ILE A 20 17.84 7.48 5.64
C ILE A 20 16.77 7.87 6.65
N LYS A 21 17.14 7.99 7.93
CA LYS A 21 16.21 8.35 9.01
C LYS A 21 15.56 9.71 8.76
N HIS A 22 16.36 10.70 8.35
CA HIS A 22 15.86 12.04 8.05
C HIS A 22 14.94 12.05 6.82
N MET A 23 15.33 11.33 5.77
CA MET A 23 14.55 11.25 4.54
C MET A 23 13.20 10.56 4.75
N LYS A 24 13.16 9.46 5.51
CA LYS A 24 11.90 8.78 5.86
C LYS A 24 10.93 9.69 6.58
N LYS A 25 11.41 10.51 7.53
CA LYS A 25 10.58 11.52 8.21
C LYS A 25 10.08 12.60 7.26
N LYS A 26 10.92 13.11 6.36
CA LYS A 26 10.54 14.14 5.39
C LYS A 26 9.47 13.66 4.42
N VAL A 27 9.56 12.41 3.94
CA VAL A 27 8.59 11.81 3.02
C VAL A 27 7.21 11.65 3.66
N ARG A 28 7.13 11.55 5.00
CA ARG A 28 5.86 11.44 5.72
C ARG A 28 5.08 12.75 5.85
N LEU A 29 5.67 13.89 5.47
CA LEU A 29 4.91 15.14 5.32
C LEU A 29 3.99 15.03 4.11
N LYS A 30 2.69 15.35 4.26
CA LYS A 30 1.64 15.10 3.25
C LYS A 30 2.01 15.54 1.83
N GLU A 31 2.60 16.72 1.67
CA GLU A 31 3.03 17.24 0.36
C GLU A 31 4.16 16.42 -0.27
N ASN A 32 5.11 15.97 0.55
CA ASN A 32 6.23 15.13 0.11
C ASN A 32 5.80 13.70 -0.15
N LEU A 33 4.83 13.21 0.62
CA LEU A 33 4.27 11.87 0.45
C LEU A 33 3.63 11.72 -0.93
N LYS A 34 2.83 12.72 -1.34
CA LYS A 34 2.25 12.75 -2.68
C LYS A 34 3.31 12.78 -3.77
N LYS A 35 4.34 13.63 -3.63
CA LYS A 35 5.48 13.68 -4.57
C LYS A 35 6.20 12.34 -4.66
N PHE A 36 6.38 11.66 -3.53
CA PHE A 36 6.99 10.33 -3.48
C PHE A 36 6.12 9.25 -4.15
N LEU A 37 4.80 9.37 -4.06
CA LEU A 37 3.83 8.41 -4.59
C LEU A 37 3.29 8.77 -5.98
N LYS A 38 3.86 9.78 -6.65
CA LYS A 38 3.34 10.34 -7.91
C LYS A 38 3.17 9.28 -9.02
N GLU A 39 4.04 8.28 -9.06
CA GLU A 39 4.03 7.20 -10.06
C GLU A 39 3.26 5.95 -9.59
N THR A 40 2.51 6.07 -8.50
CA THR A 40 1.67 5.01 -7.94
C THR A 40 0.20 5.44 -7.97
N PRO A 41 -0.76 4.61 -7.53
CA PRO A 41 -2.12 5.05 -7.21
C PRO A 41 -2.15 6.08 -6.07
N GLU A 42 -1.73 7.32 -6.36
CA GLU A 42 -1.30 8.34 -5.39
C GLU A 42 -2.33 8.55 -4.29
N GLU A 43 -3.58 8.77 -4.67
CA GLU A 43 -4.67 9.07 -3.73
C GLU A 43 -4.90 7.91 -2.74
N TYR A 44 -5.07 6.69 -3.27
CA TYR A 44 -5.32 5.50 -2.47
C TYR A 44 -4.14 5.16 -1.57
N MET A 45 -2.92 5.19 -2.11
CA MET A 45 -1.70 4.90 -1.37
C MET A 45 -1.41 5.96 -0.30
N THR A 46 -1.67 7.23 -0.59
CA THR A 46 -1.54 8.32 0.39
C THR A 46 -2.48 8.08 1.57
N ASN A 47 -3.74 7.75 1.31
CA ASN A 47 -4.73 7.51 2.37
C ASN A 47 -4.36 6.31 3.23
N ILE A 48 -3.87 5.21 2.63
CA ILE A 48 -3.38 4.04 3.38
C ILE A 48 -2.20 4.42 4.29
N ILE A 49 -1.21 5.14 3.77
CA ILE A 49 -0.02 5.51 4.56
C ILE A 49 -0.39 6.47 5.69
N LEU A 50 -1.21 7.50 5.41
CA LEU A 50 -1.66 8.43 6.43
C LEU A 50 -2.48 7.71 7.51
N TYR A 51 -3.31 6.74 7.13
CA TYR A 51 -4.04 5.90 8.07
C TYR A 51 -3.07 5.12 8.98
N ILE A 52 -2.07 4.45 8.41
CA ILE A 52 -1.06 3.70 9.18
C ILE A 52 -0.32 4.63 10.16
N ASP A 53 -0.02 5.87 9.77
CA ASP A 53 0.65 6.85 10.63
C ASP A 53 -0.23 7.29 11.83
N THR A 54 -1.56 7.06 11.80
CA THR A 54 -2.45 7.33 12.96
C THR A 54 -2.47 6.22 14.01
N LEU A 55 -1.92 5.04 13.67
CA LEU A 55 -1.97 3.87 14.55
C LEU A 55 -0.98 3.99 15.69
N HIS A 56 -1.40 3.54 16.87
CA HIS A 56 -0.55 3.44 18.04
C HIS A 56 -0.01 2.01 18.18
N TYR A 57 0.99 1.82 19.03
CA TYR A 57 1.64 0.52 19.23
C TYR A 57 0.66 -0.62 19.58
N ASN A 58 -0.40 -0.32 20.35
CA ASN A 58 -1.42 -1.29 20.76
C ASN A 58 -2.68 -1.25 19.88
N SER A 59 -2.71 -0.45 18.82
CA SER A 59 -3.86 -0.37 17.93
C SER A 59 -3.95 -1.64 17.09
N ILE A 60 -5.15 -2.22 17.03
CA ILE A 60 -5.47 -3.25 16.04
C ILE A 60 -5.81 -2.52 14.73
N PRO A 61 -5.06 -2.73 13.63
CA PRO A 61 -5.35 -2.10 12.36
C PRO A 61 -6.68 -2.59 11.79
N ASP A 62 -7.43 -1.65 11.20
CA ASP A 62 -8.59 -1.90 10.36
C ASP A 62 -8.09 -2.31 8.97
N TYR A 63 -7.99 -3.62 8.77
CA TYR A 63 -7.60 -4.20 7.49
C TYR A 63 -8.68 -4.03 6.41
N ASP A 64 -9.95 -3.87 6.79
CA ASP A 64 -11.04 -3.63 5.83
C ASP A 64 -10.89 -2.25 5.19
N HIS A 65 -10.48 -1.25 5.95
CA HIS A 65 -10.18 0.08 5.43
C HIS A 65 -9.04 0.04 4.39
N VAL A 66 -7.96 -0.71 4.67
CA VAL A 66 -6.83 -0.87 3.74
C VAL A 66 -7.27 -1.63 2.48
N ALA A 67 -8.01 -2.73 2.66
CA ALA A 67 -8.52 -3.53 1.54
C ALA A 67 -9.48 -2.71 0.65
N ALA A 68 -10.34 -1.87 1.24
CA ALA A 68 -11.25 -1.02 0.49
C ALA A 68 -10.51 -0.03 -0.42
N HIS A 69 -9.41 0.58 0.06
CA HIS A 69 -8.58 1.47 -0.76
C HIS A 69 -7.88 0.73 -1.89
N LEU A 70 -7.38 -0.49 -1.64
CA LEU A 70 -6.77 -1.33 -2.66
C LEU A 70 -7.79 -1.74 -3.73
N SER A 71 -8.98 -2.22 -3.34
CA SER A 71 -10.04 -2.58 -4.28
C SER A 71 -10.54 -1.37 -5.09
N ALA A 72 -10.58 -0.18 -4.48
CA ALA A 72 -10.94 1.05 -5.18
C ALA A 72 -9.87 1.44 -6.21
N ALA A 73 -8.58 1.30 -5.89
CA ALA A 73 -7.49 1.49 -6.84
C ALA A 73 -7.60 0.52 -8.02
N ILE A 74 -7.78 -0.78 -7.77
CA ILE A 74 -7.92 -1.80 -8.82
C ILE A 74 -9.05 -1.43 -9.79
N LYS A 75 -10.21 -1.04 -9.27
CA LYS A 75 -11.36 -0.58 -10.07
C LYS A 75 -11.06 0.70 -10.86
N ALA A 76 -10.43 1.69 -10.24
CA ALA A 76 -10.13 2.98 -10.87
C ALA A 76 -9.13 2.87 -12.02
N TYR A 77 -8.19 1.92 -11.92
CA TYR A 77 -7.19 1.63 -12.95
C TYR A 77 -7.62 0.50 -13.91
N TYR A 78 -8.88 0.06 -13.84
CA TYR A 78 -9.46 -0.98 -14.70
C TYR A 78 -8.68 -2.31 -14.68
N LEU A 79 -8.10 -2.64 -13.54
CA LEU A 79 -7.38 -3.88 -13.30
C LEU A 79 -8.35 -5.00 -12.89
N LYS A 80 -7.96 -6.25 -13.15
CA LYS A 80 -8.70 -7.44 -12.73
C LYS A 80 -7.90 -8.19 -11.67
N ASP A 81 -8.59 -8.75 -10.69
CA ASP A 81 -7.96 -9.56 -9.63
C ASP A 81 -7.45 -10.91 -10.14
N GLU A 82 -8.01 -11.38 -11.27
CA GLU A 82 -7.61 -12.62 -11.94
C GLU A 82 -6.40 -12.42 -12.87
N SER A 83 -5.96 -11.18 -13.07
CA SER A 83 -4.81 -10.88 -13.93
C SER A 83 -3.58 -11.69 -13.49
N PRO A 84 -2.80 -12.21 -14.45
CA PRO A 84 -1.62 -12.99 -14.12
C PRO A 84 -0.59 -12.13 -13.37
N PRO A 85 0.13 -12.69 -12.38
CA PRO A 85 1.21 -11.99 -11.71
C PRO A 85 2.43 -11.85 -12.63
N ASP A 86 3.28 -10.84 -12.39
CA ASP A 86 4.43 -10.52 -13.26
C ASP A 86 5.43 -11.69 -13.44
N TRP A 87 5.50 -12.61 -12.47
CA TRP A 87 6.38 -13.79 -12.54
C TRP A 87 5.80 -14.97 -13.33
N ASP A 88 4.49 -14.99 -13.60
CA ASP A 88 3.82 -16.04 -14.38
C ASP A 88 2.69 -15.43 -15.22
N LEU A 89 3.07 -14.91 -16.38
CA LEU A 89 2.16 -14.23 -17.32
C LEU A 89 1.17 -15.19 -18.02
N MET A 90 1.33 -16.50 -17.84
CA MET A 90 0.56 -17.52 -18.56
C MET A 90 -0.61 -18.09 -17.74
N ALA A 91 -0.63 -17.84 -16.43
CA ALA A 91 -1.65 -18.37 -15.53
C ALA A 91 -2.39 -17.24 -14.80
N GLU A 92 -3.72 -17.32 -14.80
CA GLU A 92 -4.56 -16.46 -13.97
C GLU A 92 -4.18 -16.59 -12.49
N TYR A 93 -4.21 -15.48 -11.76
CA TYR A 93 -3.93 -15.50 -10.34
C TYR A 93 -5.07 -16.17 -9.55
N LYS A 94 -4.78 -17.32 -8.95
CA LYS A 94 -5.70 -18.11 -8.11
C LYS A 94 -5.28 -18.16 -6.64
N GLY A 95 -4.42 -17.23 -6.23
CA GLY A 95 -3.91 -17.19 -4.86
C GLY A 95 -4.95 -16.69 -3.84
N PRO A 96 -4.57 -16.63 -2.55
CA PRO A 96 -5.45 -16.18 -1.49
C PRO A 96 -5.91 -14.73 -1.74
N ARG A 97 -7.18 -14.47 -1.44
CA ARG A 97 -7.79 -13.14 -1.49
C ARG A 97 -8.17 -12.69 -0.09
N TYR A 98 -8.16 -11.38 0.14
CA TYR A 98 -8.62 -10.83 1.41
C TYR A 98 -10.12 -11.06 1.54
N GLU A 99 -10.51 -11.80 2.57
CA GLU A 99 -11.89 -11.97 2.96
C GLU A 99 -12.15 -11.05 4.14
N LYS A 100 -13.19 -10.23 4.04
CA LYS A 100 -13.61 -9.40 5.17
C LYS A 100 -13.90 -10.31 6.36
N ALA A 101 -13.43 -9.91 7.53
CA ALA A 101 -13.83 -10.59 8.75
C ALA A 101 -15.35 -10.48 8.85
N VAL A 102 -16.05 -11.62 8.75
CA VAL A 102 -17.49 -11.67 9.02
C VAL A 102 -17.66 -11.17 10.44
N GLU A 103 -18.34 -10.03 10.62
CA GLU A 103 -18.73 -9.57 11.96
C GLU A 103 -19.37 -10.77 12.65
N GLY A 104 -18.72 -11.22 13.74
CA GLY A 104 -19.09 -12.47 14.40
C GLY A 104 -20.59 -12.54 14.58
N GLY A 105 -21.18 -13.66 14.14
CA GLY A 105 -22.58 -13.97 14.41
C GLY A 105 -22.85 -13.69 15.87
N LYS A 106 -23.65 -12.65 16.12
CA LYS A 106 -24.30 -12.48 17.41
C LYS A 106 -25.24 -13.66 17.56
N GLU A 107 -25.10 -14.35 18.68
CA GLU A 107 -25.98 -15.41 19.19
C GLU A 107 -27.48 -15.10 19.00
#